data_AF-Q8WTR8-F1
#
_entry.id   AF-Q8WTR8-F1
#
_cell.length_a   1.000
_cell.length_b   1.000
_cell.length_c   1.000
_cell.angle_alpha   90.00
_cell.angle_beta   90.00
_cell.angle_gamma   90.00
#
_symmetry.space_group_name_H-M   'P 1'
#
loop_
_entity.id
_entity.type
_entity.pdbx_description
1 polymer ?
#
loop_
_entity_poly.entity_id
_entity_poly.type
_entity_poly.pdbx_seq_one_letter_code
_entity_poly.pdbx_strand_id
1 'polypeptide(L)'
;MPVTFALLLLLGQATADPCYDPQGRPQFCLPPVTQLAAVAASCPQACALSPGNHLGARETCNGSLTLALGGPFLLTSVSLRFCTPGPPALILSAAWASGGPWRLLWHRPAWPGALGGPERVTFHSTPGPKATVAASHLRVEFGGQAGLAAAGLRGRCQCHGHAARCAARARPPRCHCRHHTTGPGCESCRPSHRDWPWRPATPRHPHPCLPCSCNQHARRCRFNSELFRLSGGRSGGVCERCRHHTAGRHCHYCQPGFWRDPSQPIFSRRACRACQCHPIGATGGTCNQTSGQCTCKLGVTGLTCNRCGPGYQQSRSPRMPCQRIPEATTTLATTPGAYSSDPQCQNYCNMSDTRVHMSLRRYCQQDHVLRAQVLASEAAGPAWQRLAVRVLAVYKQRAQPVRRGDQDAWVPRADLTCGCLRLQPGTDYLLLGSAVGDPDPTRLILDRHGLALPWRPRWARPLKRLQQEERAGGCRGVRAPTPSPRPEH
;
A
#
# COMPACT_ATOMS: atom_id res chain seq x y z
N MET A 1 -18.42 63.59 -10.54
CA MET A 1 -19.84 63.32 -10.83
C MET A 1 -19.87 62.37 -12.03
N PRO A 2 -20.31 61.11 -11.85
CA PRO A 2 -19.41 59.99 -12.10
C PRO A 2 -19.55 59.32 -13.47
N VAL A 3 -18.38 58.89 -13.93
CA VAL A 3 -18.09 58.18 -15.18
C VAL A 3 -18.81 56.84 -15.20
N THR A 4 -19.67 56.65 -16.20
CA THR A 4 -20.34 55.38 -16.51
C THR A 4 -19.31 54.37 -17.02
N PHE A 5 -19.10 53.33 -16.20
CA PHE A 5 -18.29 52.16 -16.53
C PHE A 5 -18.94 51.36 -17.68
N ALA A 6 -18.52 51.63 -18.91
CA ALA A 6 -18.68 50.71 -20.03
C ALA A 6 -17.67 49.57 -19.87
N LEU A 7 -17.95 48.62 -18.99
CA LEU A 7 -17.15 47.41 -18.85
C LEU A 7 -17.54 46.43 -19.97
N LEU A 8 -16.68 46.34 -20.98
CA LEU A 8 -16.76 45.41 -22.10
C LEU A 8 -17.02 43.97 -21.62
N LEU A 9 -18.18 43.44 -21.98
CA LEU A 9 -18.51 42.01 -22.03
C LEU A 9 -17.72 41.34 -23.17
N LEU A 10 -16.40 41.23 -23.01
CA LEU A 10 -15.56 40.28 -23.73
C LEU A 10 -15.40 39.03 -22.86
N LEU A 11 -16.51 38.36 -22.55
CA LEU A 11 -16.47 37.02 -21.97
C LEU A 11 -16.05 36.05 -23.08
N GLY A 12 -14.78 35.67 -23.01
CA GLY A 12 -14.11 34.83 -23.98
C GLY A 12 -14.87 33.54 -24.29
N GLN A 13 -15.02 33.26 -25.58
CA GLN A 13 -15.26 31.91 -26.05
C GLN A 13 -14.02 31.06 -25.75
N ALA A 14 -13.89 30.62 -24.50
CA ALA A 14 -13.08 29.45 -24.21
C ALA A 14 -13.77 28.27 -24.87
N THR A 15 -13.42 28.00 -26.13
CA THR A 15 -13.92 26.84 -26.87
C THR A 15 -13.71 25.62 -25.99
N ALA A 16 -14.81 24.97 -25.59
CA ALA A 16 -14.74 23.75 -24.78
C ALA A 16 -13.74 22.77 -25.40
N ASP A 17 -12.89 22.16 -24.57
CA ASP A 17 -11.89 21.21 -25.04
C ASP A 17 -12.60 19.99 -25.63
N PRO A 18 -12.54 19.76 -26.96
CA PRO A 18 -13.34 18.73 -27.63
C PRO A 18 -12.89 17.30 -27.30
N CYS A 19 -11.83 17.13 -26.50
CA CYS A 19 -11.46 15.85 -25.92
C CYS A 19 -12.23 15.51 -24.63
N TYR A 20 -13.14 16.38 -24.19
CA TYR A 20 -13.97 16.16 -23.00
C TYR A 20 -15.42 16.51 -23.30
N ASP A 21 -16.35 15.73 -22.73
CA ASP A 21 -17.77 16.04 -22.77
C ASP A 21 -18.10 17.27 -21.88
N PRO A 22 -19.32 17.83 -21.97
CA PRO A 22 -19.74 18.94 -21.11
C PRO A 22 -19.67 18.62 -19.60
N GLN A 23 -19.65 17.35 -19.21
CA GLN A 23 -19.48 16.87 -17.83
C GLN A 23 -18.01 16.64 -17.44
N GLY A 24 -17.05 16.91 -18.33
CA GLY A 24 -15.62 16.74 -18.11
C GLY A 24 -15.10 15.31 -18.25
N ARG A 25 -15.90 14.37 -18.81
CA ARG A 25 -15.45 13.00 -19.06
C ARG A 25 -14.65 12.93 -20.37
N PRO A 26 -13.55 12.16 -20.41
CA PRO A 26 -12.75 12.00 -21.63
C PRO A 26 -13.57 11.47 -22.81
N GLN A 27 -13.33 12.00 -24.01
CA GLN A 27 -13.94 11.55 -25.27
C GLN A 27 -12.91 11.48 -26.39
N PHE A 28 -13.17 10.63 -27.38
CA PHE A 28 -12.30 10.50 -28.54
C PHE A 28 -12.18 11.82 -29.31
N CYS A 29 -10.96 12.27 -29.59
CA CYS A 29 -10.71 13.51 -30.30
C CYS A 29 -9.57 13.38 -31.32
N LEU A 30 -9.74 14.02 -32.48
CA LEU A 30 -8.78 13.99 -33.58
C LEU A 30 -8.45 15.42 -34.07
N PRO A 31 -7.20 15.71 -34.49
CA PRO A 31 -6.87 16.96 -35.16
C PRO A 31 -7.54 17.02 -36.53
N PRO A 32 -7.95 18.20 -37.04
CA PRO A 32 -8.63 18.32 -38.34
C PRO A 32 -7.79 17.79 -39.51
N VAL A 33 -8.44 17.47 -40.64
CA VAL A 33 -7.73 17.16 -41.90
C VAL A 33 -7.11 18.43 -42.45
N THR A 34 -5.81 18.39 -42.76
CA THR A 34 -5.07 19.50 -43.36
C THR A 34 -4.39 19.05 -44.66
N GLN A 35 -3.99 20.02 -45.49
CA GLN A 35 -3.05 19.78 -46.58
C GLN A 35 -1.67 19.52 -45.98
N LEU A 36 -1.09 18.36 -46.25
CA LEU A 36 0.23 17.94 -45.74
C LEU A 36 1.35 18.32 -46.70
N ALA A 37 1.12 18.07 -47.99
CA ALA A 37 2.04 18.42 -49.06
C ALA A 37 1.22 18.84 -50.30
N ALA A 38 1.73 19.83 -51.02
CA ALA A 38 1.22 20.20 -52.33
C ALA A 38 2.42 20.48 -53.23
N VAL A 39 2.49 19.78 -54.35
CA VAL A 39 3.46 20.02 -55.40
C VAL A 39 2.67 20.45 -56.62
N ALA A 40 3.09 21.54 -57.26
CA ALA A 40 2.56 21.99 -58.54
C ALA A 40 3.75 22.29 -59.45
N ALA A 41 3.72 21.77 -60.66
CA ALA A 41 4.74 21.96 -61.68
C ALA A 41 4.08 22.47 -62.96
N SER A 42 4.77 23.36 -63.68
CA SER A 42 4.39 23.75 -65.03
C SER A 42 4.68 22.58 -65.97
N CYS A 43 3.64 22.12 -66.69
CA CYS A 43 3.70 21.03 -67.65
C CYS A 43 4.87 21.08 -68.68
N PRO A 44 5.38 22.26 -69.10
CA PRO A 44 6.55 22.30 -70.00
C PRO A 44 7.92 21.95 -69.35
N GLN A 45 8.03 21.67 -68.04
CA GLN A 45 9.32 21.40 -67.35
C GLN A 45 9.40 20.05 -66.60
N ALA A 46 8.41 19.16 -66.76
CA ALA A 46 8.13 18.06 -65.82
C ALA A 46 9.11 16.86 -65.80
N CYS A 47 10.36 17.00 -66.27
CA CYS A 47 11.40 15.96 -66.16
C CYS A 47 12.78 16.44 -65.67
N ALA A 48 12.93 17.68 -65.18
CA ALA A 48 14.21 18.18 -64.63
C ALA A 48 14.05 18.83 -63.24
N LEU A 49 14.35 18.09 -62.16
CA LEU A 49 14.32 18.58 -60.76
C LEU A 49 15.74 18.71 -60.17
N SER A 50 16.30 19.94 -60.11
CA SER A 50 17.30 20.46 -59.13
C SER A 50 17.87 21.83 -59.58
N PRO A 51 18.52 22.67 -58.72
CA PRO A 51 18.53 22.72 -57.25
C PRO A 51 18.25 24.15 -56.68
N GLY A 52 17.68 24.27 -55.47
CA GLY A 52 17.67 25.59 -54.79
C GLY A 52 16.76 25.75 -53.57
N ASN A 53 17.32 25.47 -52.39
CA ASN A 53 16.93 25.88 -51.03
C ASN A 53 15.54 25.50 -50.43
N HIS A 54 15.66 24.64 -49.40
CA HIS A 54 14.72 24.28 -48.34
C HIS A 54 13.78 23.08 -48.60
N LEU A 55 14.17 21.95 -47.97
CA LEU A 55 13.38 20.76 -47.64
C LEU A 55 13.34 19.64 -48.70
N GLY A 56 14.53 19.16 -49.09
CA GLY A 56 14.84 17.76 -49.42
C GLY A 56 13.85 16.99 -50.30
N ALA A 57 13.72 17.38 -51.57
CA ALA A 57 13.18 16.52 -52.63
C ALA A 57 14.08 16.68 -53.87
N ARG A 58 14.86 15.64 -54.18
CA ARG A 58 15.77 15.57 -55.33
C ARG A 58 15.30 14.38 -56.17
N GLU A 59 14.27 14.56 -57.01
CA GLU A 59 13.67 13.41 -57.71
C GLU A 59 13.29 13.75 -59.15
N THR A 60 14.13 13.30 -60.08
CA THR A 60 13.81 13.14 -61.51
C THR A 60 12.60 12.20 -61.70
N CYS A 61 11.67 12.50 -62.63
CA CYS A 61 10.49 11.67 -62.95
C CYS A 61 10.86 10.34 -63.69
N ASN A 62 11.77 9.54 -63.13
CA ASN A 62 12.13 8.19 -63.58
C ASN A 62 11.14 7.15 -63.02
N GLY A 63 9.86 7.28 -63.38
CA GLY A 63 8.83 6.29 -63.04
C GLY A 63 8.39 6.25 -61.57
N SER A 64 8.87 7.13 -60.68
CA SER A 64 8.35 7.23 -59.31
C SER A 64 8.51 8.62 -58.69
N LEU A 65 7.73 8.89 -57.64
CA LEU A 65 7.75 10.08 -56.78
C LEU A 65 7.68 9.63 -55.32
N THR A 66 8.66 9.98 -54.50
CA THR A 66 8.70 9.76 -53.05
C THR A 66 8.63 11.09 -52.30
N LEU A 67 7.75 11.15 -51.30
CA LEU A 67 7.49 12.33 -50.48
C LEU A 67 7.78 12.02 -49.01
N ALA A 68 8.71 12.77 -48.41
CA ALA A 68 8.97 12.73 -46.98
C ALA A 68 8.01 13.69 -46.25
N LEU A 69 7.08 13.13 -45.47
CA LEU A 69 6.06 13.90 -44.76
C LEU A 69 6.59 14.55 -43.48
N GLY A 70 7.77 14.14 -43.00
CA GLY A 70 8.39 14.68 -41.78
C GLY A 70 7.86 14.06 -40.48
N GLY A 71 6.93 13.11 -40.55
CA GLY A 71 6.48 12.29 -39.43
C GLY A 71 5.13 11.62 -39.70
N PRO A 72 4.56 10.90 -38.70
CA PRO A 72 3.42 10.04 -38.95
C PRO A 72 2.11 10.82 -39.09
N PHE A 73 1.50 10.73 -40.27
CA PHE A 73 0.17 11.23 -40.56
C PHE A 73 -0.78 10.10 -40.92
N LEU A 74 -2.04 10.24 -40.51
CA LEU A 74 -3.13 9.43 -41.04
C LEU A 74 -3.58 10.06 -42.36
N LEU A 75 -3.21 9.43 -43.48
CA LEU A 75 -3.57 9.90 -44.83
C LEU A 75 -5.08 9.74 -45.05
N THR A 76 -5.71 10.77 -45.62
CA THR A 76 -7.13 10.75 -46.00
C THR A 76 -7.31 10.69 -47.50
N SER A 77 -6.47 11.43 -48.25
CA SER A 77 -6.49 11.37 -49.71
C SER A 77 -5.15 11.76 -50.33
N VAL A 78 -4.85 11.15 -51.47
CA VAL A 78 -3.72 11.49 -52.33
C VAL A 78 -4.29 11.80 -53.72
N SER A 79 -4.15 13.04 -54.16
CA SER A 79 -4.60 13.49 -55.48
C SER A 79 -3.39 13.73 -56.38
N LEU A 80 -3.44 13.19 -57.59
CA LEU A 80 -2.45 13.36 -58.63
C LEU A 80 -3.14 13.96 -59.85
N ARG A 81 -2.53 14.96 -60.45
CA ARG A 81 -2.96 15.58 -61.71
C ARG A 81 -1.80 15.51 -62.69
N PHE A 82 -2.06 15.03 -63.89
CA PHE A 82 -1.11 14.87 -64.98
C PHE A 82 -1.35 15.92 -66.07
N CYS A 83 -0.30 16.23 -66.81
CA CYS A 83 -0.26 17.12 -67.97
C CYS A 83 -0.51 16.37 -69.28
N THR A 84 -0.16 15.09 -69.28
CA THR A 84 -0.41 14.12 -70.34
C THR A 84 -1.59 13.25 -69.89
N PRO A 85 -2.15 12.41 -70.79
CA PRO A 85 -2.79 11.19 -70.33
C PRO A 85 -1.93 10.56 -69.25
N GLY A 86 -2.55 10.24 -68.10
CA GLY A 86 -1.83 9.71 -66.94
C GLY A 86 -1.12 8.41 -67.28
N PRO A 87 -0.32 7.85 -66.35
CA PRO A 87 0.32 6.57 -66.62
C PRO A 87 -0.75 5.46 -66.68
N PRO A 88 -0.61 4.47 -67.58
CA PRO A 88 -1.52 3.34 -67.67
C PRO A 88 -1.61 2.52 -66.38
N ALA A 89 -0.55 2.50 -65.55
CA ALA A 89 -0.55 1.85 -64.23
C ALA A 89 -0.05 2.78 -63.11
N LEU A 90 -0.55 2.57 -61.89
CA LEU A 90 -0.18 3.34 -60.70
C LEU A 90 -0.04 2.44 -59.47
N ILE A 91 1.01 2.64 -58.70
CA ILE A 91 1.21 2.02 -57.39
C ILE A 91 1.39 3.13 -56.36
N LEU A 92 0.62 3.06 -55.27
CA LEU A 92 0.75 3.93 -54.12
C LEU A 92 1.20 3.09 -52.94
N SER A 93 2.35 3.41 -52.36
CA SER A 93 2.88 2.76 -51.17
C SER A 93 3.28 3.77 -50.10
N ALA A 94 3.32 3.34 -48.84
CA ALA A 94 3.72 4.19 -47.72
C ALA A 94 4.64 3.45 -46.75
N ALA A 95 5.53 4.20 -46.10
CA ALA A 95 6.40 3.70 -45.05
C ALA A 95 6.25 4.55 -43.77
N TRP A 96 6.20 3.88 -42.61
CA TRP A 96 6.13 4.54 -41.31
C TRP A 96 7.42 5.30 -41.01
N ALA A 97 8.58 4.73 -41.31
CA ALA A 97 9.90 5.26 -40.98
C ALA A 97 10.81 5.26 -42.20
N SER A 98 11.88 6.05 -42.16
CA SER A 98 12.91 6.07 -43.20
C SER A 98 13.60 4.71 -43.26
N GLY A 99 13.64 4.08 -44.44
CA GLY A 99 14.17 2.73 -44.62
C GLY A 99 13.28 1.60 -44.10
N GLY A 100 12.06 1.90 -43.62
CA GLY A 100 11.09 0.89 -43.21
C GLY A 100 10.45 0.18 -44.41
N PRO A 101 9.73 -0.94 -44.18
CA PRO A 101 9.01 -1.65 -45.23
C PRO A 101 7.93 -0.77 -45.86
N TRP A 102 7.83 -0.83 -47.18
CA TRP A 102 6.77 -0.16 -47.93
C TRP A 102 5.50 -1.01 -47.91
N ARG A 103 4.41 -0.44 -47.40
CA ARG A 103 3.09 -1.06 -47.46
C ARG A 103 2.34 -0.53 -48.68
N LEU A 104 1.87 -1.42 -49.54
CA LEU A 104 0.98 -1.08 -50.64
C LEU A 104 -0.34 -0.52 -50.07
N LEU A 105 -0.71 0.69 -50.49
CA LEU A 105 -1.98 1.33 -50.17
C LEU A 105 -2.99 1.16 -51.28
N TRP A 106 -2.55 1.25 -52.52
CA TRP A 106 -3.39 1.17 -53.70
C TRP A 106 -2.59 0.78 -54.93
N HIS A 107 -3.22 0.03 -55.81
CA HIS A 107 -2.66 -0.39 -57.09
C HIS A 107 -3.75 -0.27 -58.14
N ARG A 108 -3.41 0.34 -59.27
CA ARG A 108 -4.20 0.31 -60.50
C ARG A 108 -3.34 -0.35 -61.59
N PRO A 109 -3.69 -1.56 -62.04
CA PRO A 109 -3.02 -2.18 -63.17
C PRO A 109 -3.34 -1.46 -64.48
N ALA A 110 -2.47 -1.62 -65.48
CA ALA A 110 -2.76 -1.22 -66.85
C ALA A 110 -3.76 -2.18 -67.49
N TRP A 111 -4.71 -1.62 -68.25
CA TRP A 111 -5.54 -2.42 -69.15
C TRP A 111 -4.71 -2.83 -70.38
N PRO A 112 -4.92 -4.02 -70.96
CA PRO A 112 -4.31 -4.38 -72.23
C PRO A 112 -4.62 -3.31 -73.30
N GLY A 113 -3.59 -2.76 -73.94
CA GLY A 113 -3.73 -1.72 -74.98
C GLY A 113 -3.91 -0.29 -74.49
N ALA A 114 -3.89 -0.02 -73.18
CA ALA A 114 -3.99 1.35 -72.67
C ALA A 114 -2.73 2.16 -73.02
N LEU A 115 -2.88 3.15 -73.91
CA LEU A 115 -1.83 4.14 -74.22
C LEU A 115 -1.64 5.18 -73.11
N GLY A 116 -2.59 5.27 -72.17
CA GLY A 116 -2.57 6.20 -71.05
C GLY A 116 -3.70 5.95 -70.05
N GLY A 117 -3.67 6.69 -68.97
CA GLY A 117 -4.66 6.70 -67.89
C GLY A 117 -5.32 8.07 -67.74
N PRO A 118 -6.19 8.25 -66.73
CA PRO A 118 -6.87 9.52 -66.51
C PRO A 118 -5.91 10.62 -66.06
N GLU A 119 -6.14 11.84 -66.52
CA GLU A 119 -5.38 13.04 -66.15
C GLU A 119 -5.47 13.39 -64.67
N ARG A 120 -6.48 12.89 -63.95
CA ARG A 120 -6.64 13.08 -62.51
C ARG A 120 -6.93 11.77 -61.82
N VAL A 121 -6.20 11.50 -60.76
CA VAL A 121 -6.38 10.31 -59.91
C VAL A 121 -6.43 10.76 -58.47
N THR A 122 -7.51 10.44 -57.76
CA THR A 122 -7.59 10.65 -56.31
C THR A 122 -7.78 9.31 -55.63
N PHE A 123 -6.82 8.96 -54.79
CA PHE A 123 -6.94 7.88 -53.83
C PHE A 123 -7.58 8.43 -52.55
N HIS A 124 -8.57 7.73 -52.03
CA HIS A 124 -9.14 7.97 -50.70
C HIS A 124 -8.81 6.78 -49.80
N SER A 125 -8.37 7.06 -48.57
CA SER A 125 -8.16 6.00 -47.58
C SER A 125 -9.50 5.32 -47.27
N THR A 126 -9.56 3.99 -47.28
CA THR A 126 -10.76 3.27 -46.85
C THR A 126 -11.00 3.50 -45.36
N PRO A 127 -12.24 3.83 -44.93
CA PRO A 127 -12.58 3.90 -43.52
C PRO A 127 -12.49 2.51 -42.90
N GLY A 128 -11.64 2.31 -41.91
CA GLY A 128 -11.59 1.05 -41.18
C GLY A 128 -10.41 0.95 -40.21
N PRO A 129 -10.56 0.21 -39.09
CA PRO A 129 -9.52 0.10 -38.07
C PRO A 129 -8.22 -0.57 -38.56
N LYS A 130 -8.27 -1.31 -39.68
CA LYS A 130 -7.10 -1.93 -40.34
C LYS A 130 -6.55 -1.13 -41.52
N ALA A 131 -7.25 -0.07 -41.93
CA ALA A 131 -7.05 0.61 -43.21
C ALA A 131 -6.28 1.93 -43.11
N THR A 132 -6.34 2.63 -41.96
CA THR A 132 -5.60 3.88 -41.76
C THR A 132 -4.14 3.62 -41.43
N VAL A 133 -3.28 3.70 -42.45
CA VAL A 133 -1.83 3.58 -42.30
C VAL A 133 -1.27 4.94 -41.86
N ALA A 134 -0.60 4.97 -40.71
CA ALA A 134 0.25 6.10 -40.37
C ALA A 134 1.46 6.10 -41.30
N ALA A 135 1.60 7.13 -42.12
CA ALA A 135 2.67 7.27 -43.09
C ALA A 135 3.58 8.43 -42.69
N SER A 136 4.90 8.21 -42.76
CA SER A 136 5.88 9.31 -42.75
C SER A 136 6.55 9.50 -44.11
N HIS A 137 6.48 8.50 -44.98
CA HIS A 137 6.92 8.55 -46.37
C HIS A 137 5.80 8.00 -47.25
N LEU A 138 5.59 8.63 -48.40
CA LEU A 138 4.67 8.18 -49.44
C LEU A 138 5.47 7.98 -50.72
N ARG A 139 5.22 6.90 -51.45
CA ARG A 139 5.78 6.67 -52.78
C ARG A 139 4.65 6.40 -53.76
N VAL A 140 4.73 7.06 -54.91
CA VAL A 140 3.90 6.83 -56.08
C VAL A 140 4.81 6.29 -57.17
N GLU A 141 4.47 5.15 -57.75
CA GLU A 141 5.20 4.58 -58.89
C GLU A 141 4.27 4.60 -60.10
N PHE A 142 4.82 5.00 -61.25
CA PHE A 142 4.13 5.22 -62.52
C PHE A 142 4.55 4.14 -63.51
N GLY A 143 3.58 3.43 -64.10
CA GLY A 143 3.86 2.55 -65.25
C GLY A 143 4.00 3.39 -66.52
N GLY A 144 5.22 3.61 -67.00
CA GLY A 144 5.50 4.44 -68.18
C GLY A 144 5.83 5.90 -67.85
N GLN A 145 6.05 6.72 -68.89
CA GLN A 145 6.31 8.15 -68.73
C GLN A 145 4.99 8.93 -68.67
N ALA A 146 4.85 9.80 -67.67
CA ALA A 146 3.71 10.71 -67.55
C ALA A 146 4.18 12.03 -66.93
N GLY A 147 3.70 13.16 -67.47
CA GLY A 147 4.01 14.47 -66.90
C GLY A 147 3.12 14.74 -65.69
N LEU A 148 3.65 14.78 -64.47
CA LEU A 148 2.88 15.13 -63.27
C LEU A 148 2.75 16.66 -63.14
N ALA A 149 1.54 17.18 -63.27
CA ALA A 149 1.22 18.60 -63.11
C ALA A 149 1.12 19.01 -61.64
N ALA A 150 0.49 18.17 -60.81
CA ALA A 150 0.32 18.45 -59.40
C ALA A 150 0.13 17.18 -58.56
N ALA A 151 0.59 17.22 -57.32
CA ALA A 151 0.29 16.24 -56.30
C ALA A 151 -0.21 16.94 -55.03
N GLY A 152 -1.32 16.46 -54.47
CA GLY A 152 -1.91 16.98 -53.25
C GLY A 152 -2.12 15.87 -52.23
N LEU A 153 -1.53 16.02 -51.05
CA LEU A 153 -1.68 15.07 -49.95
C LEU A 153 -2.48 15.71 -48.83
N ARG A 154 -3.58 15.07 -48.43
CA ARG A 154 -4.39 15.45 -47.28
C ARG A 154 -4.35 14.35 -46.23
N GLY A 155 -4.33 14.77 -44.97
CA GLY A 155 -4.37 13.87 -43.83
C GLY A 155 -4.43 14.64 -42.52
N ARG A 156 -4.24 13.96 -41.41
CA ARG A 156 -4.19 14.56 -40.07
C ARG A 156 -3.06 13.97 -39.26
N CYS A 157 -2.56 14.69 -38.25
CA CYS A 157 -1.54 14.14 -37.36
C CYS A 157 -2.03 12.86 -36.68
N GLN A 158 -1.15 11.87 -36.57
CA GLN A 158 -1.43 10.66 -35.80
C GLN A 158 -1.29 10.97 -34.30
N CYS A 159 -2.42 11.15 -33.61
CA CYS A 159 -2.48 11.42 -32.17
C CYS A 159 -3.20 10.31 -31.38
N HIS A 160 -3.47 9.16 -32.01
CA HIS A 160 -4.13 7.99 -31.38
C HIS A 160 -5.47 8.32 -30.68
N GLY A 161 -6.19 9.33 -31.15
CA GLY A 161 -7.47 9.78 -30.57
C GLY A 161 -7.37 10.57 -29.26
N HIS A 162 -6.17 11.04 -28.90
CA HIS A 162 -5.87 11.74 -27.65
C HIS A 162 -5.52 13.23 -27.83
N ALA A 163 -5.74 13.81 -29.00
CA ALA A 163 -5.53 15.24 -29.20
C ALA A 163 -6.44 15.78 -30.29
N ALA A 164 -7.05 16.93 -30.02
CA ALA A 164 -7.86 17.65 -31.00
C ALA A 164 -7.05 18.62 -31.87
N ARG A 165 -5.77 18.84 -31.55
CA ARG A 165 -4.90 19.80 -32.23
C ARG A 165 -3.45 19.27 -32.26
N CYS A 166 -2.72 19.66 -33.29
CA CYS A 166 -1.30 19.35 -33.44
C CYS A 166 -0.57 20.44 -34.21
N ALA A 167 0.74 20.57 -33.99
CA ALA A 167 1.63 21.35 -34.83
C ALA A 167 2.03 20.52 -36.06
N ALA A 168 1.16 20.46 -37.08
CA ALA A 168 1.35 19.62 -38.27
C ALA A 168 2.60 19.99 -39.10
N ARG A 169 3.02 21.26 -39.07
CA ARG A 169 4.22 21.73 -39.79
C ARG A 169 5.53 21.49 -39.03
N ALA A 170 5.47 21.11 -37.76
CA ALA A 170 6.66 20.75 -37.01
C ALA A 170 7.28 19.46 -37.56
N ARG A 171 8.59 19.30 -37.40
CA ARG A 171 9.33 18.11 -37.85
C ARG A 171 10.08 17.50 -36.66
N PRO A 172 9.57 16.42 -36.03
CA PRO A 172 8.31 15.73 -36.33
C PRO A 172 7.07 16.52 -35.88
N PRO A 173 5.87 16.21 -36.42
CA PRO A 173 4.61 16.79 -35.96
C PRO A 173 4.38 16.45 -34.48
N ARG A 174 3.80 17.39 -33.73
CA ARG A 174 3.56 17.24 -32.29
C ARG A 174 2.11 17.49 -31.92
N CYS A 175 1.50 16.51 -31.28
CA CYS A 175 0.12 16.57 -30.77
C CYS A 175 0.05 17.32 -29.43
N HIS A 176 -1.05 18.05 -29.20
CA HIS A 176 -1.36 18.62 -27.89
C HIS A 176 -2.12 17.58 -27.05
N CYS A 177 -1.36 16.68 -26.44
CA CYS A 177 -1.90 15.47 -25.81
C CYS A 177 -2.82 15.72 -24.59
N ARG A 178 -3.98 15.09 -24.63
CA ARG A 178 -5.00 14.99 -23.57
C ARG A 178 -5.02 13.57 -22.99
N HIS A 179 -6.02 13.26 -22.16
CA HIS A 179 -6.22 11.93 -21.55
C HIS A 179 -4.99 11.42 -20.77
N HIS A 180 -4.22 12.35 -20.20
CA HIS A 180 -2.96 12.08 -19.49
C HIS A 180 -1.91 11.31 -20.31
N THR A 181 -1.98 11.44 -21.64
CA THR A 181 -0.96 10.93 -22.56
C THR A 181 0.19 11.94 -22.75
N THR A 182 1.28 11.48 -23.36
CA THR A 182 2.50 12.20 -23.68
C THR A 182 3.20 11.53 -24.88
N GLY A 183 4.23 12.18 -25.42
CA GLY A 183 4.91 11.78 -26.65
C GLY A 183 4.42 12.60 -27.86
N PRO A 184 5.18 12.67 -28.98
CA PRO A 184 4.80 13.46 -30.14
C PRO A 184 3.44 13.09 -30.75
N GLY A 185 3.06 11.81 -30.68
CA GLY A 185 1.79 11.27 -31.17
C GLY A 185 0.85 10.79 -30.06
N CYS A 186 1.09 11.19 -28.81
CA CYS A 186 0.31 10.73 -27.64
C CYS A 186 0.36 9.20 -27.41
N GLU A 187 1.48 8.59 -27.76
CA GLU A 187 1.75 7.14 -27.76
C GLU A 187 2.18 6.58 -26.40
N SER A 188 2.17 7.39 -25.34
CA SER A 188 2.62 6.98 -24.01
C SER A 188 1.81 7.67 -22.91
N CYS A 189 1.78 7.07 -21.72
CA CYS A 189 1.19 7.71 -20.55
C CYS A 189 2.18 8.64 -19.82
N ARG A 190 1.66 9.74 -19.25
CA ARG A 190 2.43 10.63 -18.38
C ARG A 190 3.05 9.85 -17.21
N PRO A 191 4.23 10.25 -16.69
CA PRO A 191 4.92 9.50 -15.63
C PRO A 191 4.11 9.23 -14.35
N SER A 192 3.09 10.04 -14.03
CA SER A 192 2.20 9.84 -12.88
C SER A 192 0.94 9.02 -13.18
N HIS A 193 0.70 8.64 -14.44
CA HIS A 193 -0.53 8.02 -14.92
C HIS A 193 -0.29 6.66 -15.59
N ARG A 194 0.47 5.80 -14.93
CA ARG A 194 0.86 4.47 -15.46
C ARG A 194 0.25 3.34 -14.65
N ASP A 195 -0.97 3.55 -14.14
CA ASP A 195 -1.68 2.51 -13.40
C ASP A 195 -2.32 1.46 -14.32
N TRP A 196 -2.57 1.84 -15.57
CA TRP A 196 -3.13 0.99 -16.62
C TRP A 196 -2.25 1.00 -17.87
N PRO A 197 -2.32 -0.06 -18.71
CA PRO A 197 -1.63 -0.08 -19.99
C PRO A 197 -2.20 0.98 -20.93
N TRP A 198 -1.32 1.69 -21.65
CA TRP A 198 -1.71 2.65 -22.68
C TRP A 198 -2.47 1.96 -23.83
N ARG A 199 -3.49 2.62 -24.39
CA ARG A 199 -4.24 2.17 -25.56
C ARG A 199 -4.68 3.38 -26.39
N PRO A 200 -4.80 3.27 -27.72
CA PRO A 200 -5.40 4.32 -28.53
C PRO A 200 -6.87 4.51 -28.17
N ALA A 201 -7.36 5.76 -28.20
CA ALA A 201 -8.77 6.05 -28.02
C ALA A 201 -9.60 5.62 -29.25
N THR A 202 -10.85 5.25 -29.00
CA THR A 202 -11.86 4.91 -30.01
C THR A 202 -13.13 5.72 -29.76
N PRO A 203 -14.02 5.89 -30.76
CA PRO A 203 -15.28 6.62 -30.56
C PRO A 203 -16.13 6.10 -29.40
N ARG A 204 -16.02 4.81 -29.05
CA ARG A 204 -16.74 4.19 -27.92
C ARG A 204 -15.96 4.21 -26.61
N HIS A 205 -14.63 4.15 -26.67
CA HIS A 205 -13.76 4.01 -25.49
C HIS A 205 -12.58 4.99 -25.58
N PRO A 206 -12.55 6.05 -24.75
CA PRO A 206 -11.53 7.11 -24.81
C PRO A 206 -10.16 6.71 -24.24
N HIS A 207 -10.09 5.57 -23.53
CA HIS A 207 -8.89 4.97 -22.94
C HIS A 207 -7.89 5.96 -22.30
N PRO A 208 -8.31 6.76 -21.32
CA PRO A 208 -7.39 7.67 -20.64
C PRO A 208 -6.37 6.93 -19.78
N CYS A 209 -5.16 7.47 -19.71
CA CYS A 209 -4.14 6.98 -18.79
C CYS A 209 -4.53 7.28 -17.34
N LEU A 210 -4.50 6.26 -16.47
CA LEU A 210 -4.98 6.36 -15.10
C LEU A 210 -3.87 6.68 -14.08
N PRO A 211 -4.10 7.58 -13.11
CA PRO A 211 -3.12 7.96 -12.09
C PRO A 211 -2.77 6.80 -11.17
N CYS A 212 -1.50 6.70 -10.80
CA CYS A 212 -1.08 5.74 -9.78
C CYS A 212 -1.45 6.21 -8.37
N SER A 213 -1.89 5.27 -7.52
CA SER A 213 -2.15 5.56 -6.11
C SER A 213 -0.85 5.50 -5.30
N CYS A 214 -0.25 6.67 -5.03
CA CYS A 214 1.02 6.78 -4.30
C CYS A 214 0.92 7.54 -2.98
N ASN A 215 -0.30 7.71 -2.44
CA ASN A 215 -0.56 8.45 -1.20
C ASN A 215 0.14 9.83 -1.15
N GLN A 216 0.29 10.51 -2.31
CA GLN A 216 1.03 11.77 -2.45
C GLN A 216 2.52 11.73 -2.05
N HIS A 217 3.11 10.55 -1.95
CA HIS A 217 4.53 10.35 -1.62
C HIS A 217 5.43 10.11 -2.84
N ALA A 218 4.87 9.89 -4.03
CA ALA A 218 5.64 9.79 -5.26
C ALA A 218 5.02 10.65 -6.37
N ARG A 219 5.87 11.23 -7.21
CA ARG A 219 5.44 12.00 -8.40
C ARG A 219 5.42 11.17 -9.69
N ARG A 220 6.01 9.99 -9.67
CA ARG A 220 6.16 9.10 -10.82
C ARG A 220 5.85 7.67 -10.41
N CYS A 221 5.45 6.88 -11.38
CA CYS A 221 5.22 5.46 -11.24
C CYS A 221 5.60 4.74 -12.55
N ARG A 222 5.73 3.43 -12.44
CA ARG A 222 5.85 2.51 -13.57
C ARG A 222 4.66 1.56 -13.61
N PHE A 223 4.32 1.11 -14.80
CA PHE A 223 3.36 0.02 -14.98
C PHE A 223 4.06 -1.33 -14.75
N ASN A 224 3.35 -2.29 -14.16
CA ASN A 224 3.77 -3.67 -14.02
C ASN A 224 2.63 -4.58 -14.52
N SER A 225 2.89 -5.28 -15.63
CA SER A 225 1.92 -6.15 -16.30
C SER A 225 1.48 -7.32 -15.44
N GLU A 226 2.38 -7.87 -14.64
CA GLU A 226 2.08 -9.00 -13.78
C GLU A 226 1.17 -8.61 -12.62
N LEU A 227 1.44 -7.46 -11.98
CA LEU A 227 0.55 -6.93 -10.95
C LEU A 227 -0.82 -6.55 -11.51
N PHE A 228 -0.86 -6.04 -12.75
CA PHE A 228 -2.11 -5.75 -13.44
C PHE A 228 -2.94 -7.03 -13.65
N ARG A 229 -2.31 -8.10 -14.14
CA ARG A 229 -2.94 -9.42 -14.33
C ARG A 229 -3.47 -9.98 -13.01
N LEU A 230 -2.64 -9.99 -11.96
CA LEU A 230 -3.01 -10.47 -10.62
C LEU A 230 -4.15 -9.65 -9.98
N SER A 231 -4.29 -8.37 -10.35
CA SER A 231 -5.39 -7.52 -9.86
C SER A 231 -6.73 -7.75 -10.58
N GLY A 232 -6.83 -8.72 -11.50
CA GLY A 232 -8.00 -8.91 -12.36
C GLY A 232 -8.16 -7.79 -13.39
N GLY A 233 -7.05 -7.22 -13.84
CA GLY A 233 -7.03 -6.10 -14.77
C GLY A 233 -7.54 -4.79 -14.17
N ARG A 234 -7.29 -4.53 -12.88
CA ARG A 234 -7.76 -3.33 -12.18
C ARG A 234 -6.66 -2.28 -11.95
N SER A 235 -5.43 -2.67 -11.62
CA SER A 235 -4.32 -1.75 -11.34
C SER A 235 -2.97 -2.44 -11.43
N GLY A 236 -2.06 -1.85 -12.20
CA GLY A 236 -0.67 -2.29 -12.38
C GLY A 236 0.37 -1.27 -11.94
N GLY A 237 -0.03 -0.11 -11.40
CA GLY A 237 0.88 0.96 -11.03
C GLY A 237 1.78 0.60 -9.84
N VAL A 238 3.07 0.96 -9.95
CA VAL A 238 4.05 0.85 -8.87
C VAL A 238 4.75 2.20 -8.72
N CYS A 239 4.64 2.80 -7.54
CA CYS A 239 5.22 4.11 -7.24
C CYS A 239 6.75 4.06 -7.27
N GLU A 240 7.37 5.12 -7.77
CA GLU A 240 8.82 5.25 -7.85
C GLU A 240 9.32 6.31 -6.87
N ARG A 241 10.42 6.01 -6.17
CA ARG A 241 11.11 6.94 -5.25
C ARG A 241 10.14 7.54 -4.21
N CYS A 242 9.49 6.67 -3.44
CA CYS A 242 8.63 7.08 -2.33
C CYS A 242 9.38 8.06 -1.41
N ARG A 243 8.74 9.21 -1.14
CA ARG A 243 9.25 10.29 -0.28
C ARG A 243 8.60 10.24 1.10
N HIS A 244 9.01 11.16 1.98
CA HIS A 244 8.44 11.29 3.32
C HIS A 244 8.60 10.00 4.16
N HIS A 245 9.72 9.28 3.96
CA HIS A 245 10.07 8.05 4.67
C HIS A 245 9.04 6.93 4.54
N THR A 246 8.26 6.95 3.45
CA THR A 246 7.33 5.88 3.10
C THR A 246 8.00 4.86 2.17
N ALA A 247 7.42 3.67 2.11
CA ALA A 247 7.86 2.54 1.30
C ALA A 247 6.67 1.71 0.82
N GLY A 248 6.97 0.74 -0.05
CA GLY A 248 5.99 -0.16 -0.66
C GLY A 248 5.41 0.33 -1.98
N ARG A 249 4.65 -0.54 -2.65
CA ARG A 249 4.07 -0.30 -3.99
C ARG A 249 3.33 1.03 -4.11
N HIS A 250 2.54 1.37 -3.10
CA HIS A 250 1.72 2.58 -3.03
C HIS A 250 2.26 3.61 -2.03
N CYS A 251 3.50 3.47 -1.58
CA CYS A 251 4.06 4.31 -0.51
C CYS A 251 3.15 4.35 0.75
N HIS A 252 2.71 3.16 1.19
CA HIS A 252 1.59 3.00 2.13
C HIS A 252 2.01 2.56 3.55
N TYR A 253 3.29 2.28 3.75
CA TYR A 253 3.87 1.99 5.06
C TYR A 253 5.20 2.74 5.20
N CYS A 254 5.75 2.81 6.41
CA CYS A 254 7.00 3.52 6.67
C CYS A 254 8.22 2.64 6.37
N GLN A 255 9.27 3.21 5.80
CA GLN A 255 10.53 2.48 5.59
C GLN A 255 11.17 2.05 6.93
N PRO A 256 12.08 1.06 6.95
CA PRO A 256 12.81 0.69 8.17
C PRO A 256 13.47 1.88 8.86
N GLY A 257 13.40 1.92 10.20
CA GLY A 257 13.86 3.07 10.99
C GLY A 257 12.79 4.17 11.19
N PHE A 258 11.60 3.98 10.63
CA PHE A 258 10.44 4.86 10.81
C PHE A 258 9.20 4.04 11.19
N TRP A 259 8.24 4.68 11.85
CA TRP A 259 6.96 4.09 12.23
C TRP A 259 5.79 5.01 11.90
N ARG A 260 4.61 4.42 11.73
CA ARG A 260 3.37 5.09 11.32
C ARG A 260 2.81 5.89 12.48
N ASP A 261 2.78 7.23 12.36
CA ASP A 261 2.14 8.09 13.36
C ASP A 261 0.61 8.05 13.24
N PRO A 262 -0.12 7.41 14.17
CA PRO A 262 -1.57 7.27 14.07
C PRO A 262 -2.32 8.62 14.10
N SER A 263 -1.68 9.71 14.57
CA SER A 263 -2.28 11.06 14.58
C SER A 263 -2.27 11.75 13.21
N GLN A 264 -1.51 11.23 12.24
CA GLN A 264 -1.39 11.81 10.90
C GLN A 264 -2.14 10.95 9.88
N PRO A 265 -2.80 11.51 8.85
CA PRO A 265 -3.32 10.70 7.75
C PRO A 265 -2.19 10.14 6.88
N ILE A 266 -2.41 9.03 6.17
CA ILE A 266 -1.36 8.35 5.41
C ILE A 266 -0.73 9.24 4.33
N PHE A 267 -1.47 10.16 3.72
CA PHE A 267 -0.97 11.08 2.69
C PHE A 267 -0.16 12.27 3.24
N SER A 268 -0.08 12.42 4.57
CA SER A 268 0.65 13.51 5.21
C SER A 268 2.16 13.34 5.01
N ARG A 269 2.88 14.46 4.75
CA ARG A 269 4.36 14.44 4.73
C ARG A 269 4.98 14.00 6.06
N ARG A 270 4.20 13.99 7.14
CA ARG A 270 4.60 13.58 8.50
C ARG A 270 4.01 12.23 8.92
N ALA A 271 3.43 11.46 7.99
CA ALA A 271 2.79 10.17 8.28
C ALA A 271 3.75 9.15 8.91
N CYS A 272 5.06 9.28 8.65
CA CYS A 272 6.12 8.44 9.18
C CYS A 272 7.06 9.23 10.09
N ARG A 273 7.18 8.79 11.34
CA ARG A 273 8.08 9.35 12.35
C ARG A 273 9.31 8.49 12.52
N ALA A 274 10.47 9.12 12.68
CA ALA A 274 11.71 8.41 12.94
C ALA A 274 11.62 7.63 14.27
N CYS A 275 12.17 6.43 14.29
CA CYS A 275 12.38 5.68 15.52
C CYS A 275 13.39 6.44 16.39
N GLN A 276 13.04 6.71 17.64
CA GLN A 276 13.92 7.42 18.59
C GLN A 276 14.56 6.43 19.56
N CYS A 277 15.04 5.29 19.06
CA CYS A 277 15.58 4.23 19.91
C CYS A 277 16.87 4.68 20.62
N HIS A 278 16.92 4.50 21.94
CA HIS A 278 18.05 4.89 22.75
C HIS A 278 19.29 4.06 22.37
N PRO A 279 20.43 4.67 22.01
CA PRO A 279 21.57 3.96 21.42
C PRO A 279 22.17 2.90 22.34
N ILE A 280 22.09 3.12 23.66
CA ILE A 280 22.59 2.17 24.66
C ILE A 280 21.50 1.18 25.08
N GLY A 281 20.23 1.61 25.11
CA GLY A 281 19.14 0.85 25.73
C GLY A 281 18.41 -0.09 24.77
N ALA A 282 18.42 0.22 23.47
CA ALA A 282 17.87 -0.62 22.43
C ALA A 282 18.93 -1.57 21.85
N THR A 283 18.50 -2.64 21.19
CA THR A 283 19.36 -3.57 20.45
C THR A 283 19.72 -3.04 19.06
N GLY A 284 19.03 -2.01 18.57
CA GLY A 284 19.26 -1.39 17.27
C GLY A 284 18.42 -0.12 17.08
N GLY A 285 18.61 0.55 15.93
CA GLY A 285 17.90 1.79 15.58
C GLY A 285 16.52 1.60 14.94
N THR A 286 16.09 0.37 14.72
CA THR A 286 14.77 0.05 14.14
C THR A 286 13.72 -0.17 15.23
N CYS A 287 12.50 0.24 14.96
CA CYS A 287 11.34 0.06 15.82
C CYS A 287 10.21 -0.62 15.05
N ASN A 288 9.22 -1.12 15.78
CA ASN A 288 8.01 -1.68 15.18
C ASN A 288 7.28 -0.59 14.36
N GLN A 289 7.03 -0.87 13.08
CA GLN A 289 6.48 0.12 12.15
C GLN A 289 5.04 0.56 12.49
N THR A 290 4.31 -0.20 13.29
CA THR A 290 2.94 0.09 13.70
C THR A 290 2.89 0.77 15.07
N SER A 291 3.63 0.27 16.06
CA SER A 291 3.56 0.79 17.44
C SER A 291 4.64 1.80 17.80
N GLY A 292 5.71 1.90 17.00
CA GLY A 292 6.90 2.70 17.33
C GLY A 292 7.79 2.11 18.42
N GLN A 293 7.46 0.93 18.97
CA GLN A 293 8.24 0.30 20.04
C GLN A 293 9.60 -0.17 19.53
N CYS A 294 10.66 0.34 20.16
CA CYS A 294 12.03 -0.13 19.94
C CYS A 294 12.27 -1.49 20.60
N THR A 295 13.20 -2.26 20.06
CA THR A 295 13.60 -3.55 20.64
C THR A 295 14.55 -3.30 21.81
N CYS A 296 14.06 -3.42 23.05
CA CYS A 296 14.84 -3.09 24.24
C CYS A 296 15.75 -4.22 24.70
N LYS A 297 16.93 -3.86 25.22
CA LYS A 297 17.82 -4.78 25.93
C LYS A 297 17.19 -5.27 27.24
N LEU A 298 17.73 -6.35 27.79
CA LEU A 298 17.25 -6.94 29.05
C LEU A 298 17.23 -5.89 30.18
N GLY A 299 16.11 -5.81 30.90
CA GLY A 299 15.94 -4.87 32.02
C GLY A 299 15.62 -3.43 31.61
N VAL A 300 15.66 -3.10 30.32
CA VAL A 300 15.32 -1.78 29.77
C VAL A 300 13.84 -1.76 29.34
N THR A 301 13.17 -0.62 29.50
CA THR A 301 11.77 -0.40 29.11
C THR A 301 11.56 1.02 28.54
N GLY A 302 10.31 1.32 28.16
CA GLY A 302 9.90 2.55 27.47
C GLY A 302 9.83 2.36 25.96
N LEU A 303 9.05 3.23 25.28
CA LEU A 303 8.86 3.19 23.82
C LEU A 303 10.19 3.25 23.07
N THR A 304 11.09 4.10 23.58
CA THR A 304 12.43 4.36 23.05
C THR A 304 13.54 3.61 23.77
N CYS A 305 13.21 2.70 24.71
CA CYS A 305 14.18 1.98 25.54
C CYS A 305 15.12 2.91 26.34
N ASN A 306 14.56 3.97 26.92
CA ASN A 306 15.32 5.04 27.58
C ASN A 306 15.39 4.94 29.11
N ARG A 307 14.83 3.89 29.72
CA ARG A 307 14.82 3.75 31.19
C ARG A 307 14.89 2.29 31.63
N CYS A 308 15.37 2.04 32.85
CA CYS A 308 15.30 0.71 33.44
C CYS A 308 13.86 0.38 33.86
N GLY A 309 13.47 -0.88 33.67
CA GLY A 309 12.20 -1.40 34.14
C GLY A 309 12.19 -1.58 35.67
N PRO A 310 11.00 -1.79 36.26
CA PRO A 310 10.88 -2.07 37.68
C PRO A 310 11.78 -3.24 38.12
N GLY A 311 12.52 -3.07 39.23
CA GLY A 311 13.47 -4.05 39.74
C GLY A 311 14.86 -4.02 39.07
N TYR A 312 15.13 -3.03 38.21
CA TYR A 312 16.44 -2.80 37.60
C TYR A 312 16.92 -1.38 37.90
N GLN A 313 18.23 -1.23 38.03
CA GLN A 313 18.92 0.05 38.18
C GLN A 313 19.94 0.22 37.06
N GLN A 314 20.27 1.48 36.73
CA GLN A 314 21.27 1.76 35.72
C GLN A 314 22.64 1.22 36.14
N SER A 315 23.35 0.61 35.20
CA SER A 315 24.72 0.15 35.37
C SER A 315 25.68 1.03 34.56
N ARG A 316 26.99 0.90 34.82
CA ARG A 316 28.03 1.58 34.03
C ARG A 316 28.36 0.87 32.70
N SER A 317 27.73 -0.28 32.41
CA SER A 317 28.02 -1.07 31.22
C SER A 317 27.13 -0.68 30.02
N PRO A 318 27.70 -0.29 28.87
CA PRO A 318 26.93 -0.07 27.64
C PRO A 318 26.27 -1.34 27.09
N ARG A 319 26.84 -2.52 27.39
CA ARG A 319 26.29 -3.82 26.96
C ARG A 319 25.09 -4.24 27.81
N MET A 320 25.15 -3.99 29.11
CA MET A 320 24.07 -4.31 30.07
C MET A 320 23.69 -3.05 30.87
N PRO A 321 22.99 -2.07 30.27
CA PRO A 321 22.76 -0.77 30.89
C PRO A 321 21.82 -0.80 32.10
N CYS A 322 21.04 -1.86 32.25
CA CYS A 322 20.15 -2.05 33.39
C CYS A 322 20.49 -3.39 34.06
N GLN A 323 21.02 -3.32 35.28
CA GLN A 323 21.28 -4.48 36.13
C GLN A 323 20.13 -4.67 37.11
N ARG A 324 19.83 -5.92 37.49
CA ARG A 324 18.81 -6.17 38.50
C ARG A 324 19.24 -5.56 39.82
N ILE A 325 18.34 -4.87 40.51
CA ILE A 325 18.57 -4.46 41.89
C ILE A 325 18.66 -5.77 42.69
N PRO A 326 19.79 -6.05 43.36
CA PRO A 326 19.84 -7.16 44.30
C PRO A 326 18.67 -6.97 45.24
N GLU A 327 17.78 -7.95 45.33
CA GLU A 327 16.82 -7.97 46.42
C GLU A 327 17.69 -7.89 47.67
N ALA A 328 17.67 -6.75 48.37
CA ALA A 328 18.14 -6.75 49.74
C ALA A 328 17.43 -7.95 50.33
N THR A 329 18.21 -8.94 50.76
CA THR A 329 17.69 -9.95 51.66
C THR A 329 17.23 -9.12 52.83
N THR A 330 15.97 -8.69 52.80
CA THR A 330 15.29 -8.28 53.99
C THR A 330 15.24 -9.60 54.73
N THR A 331 16.27 -9.83 55.54
CA THR A 331 16.15 -10.43 56.86
C THR A 331 15.23 -9.53 57.71
N LEU A 332 14.05 -9.19 57.18
CA LEU A 332 12.83 -9.49 57.86
C LEU A 332 12.47 -10.88 57.35
N ALA A 333 13.17 -11.88 57.89
CA ALA A 333 12.39 -12.92 58.52
C ALA A 333 11.43 -12.14 59.43
N THR A 334 10.21 -11.92 58.95
CA THR A 334 9.10 -11.88 59.87
C THR A 334 9.25 -13.20 60.59
N THR A 335 9.83 -13.11 61.78
CA THR A 335 9.82 -14.15 62.77
C THR A 335 8.43 -14.80 62.66
N PRO A 336 8.30 -16.12 62.50
CA PRO A 336 7.02 -16.77 62.74
C PRO A 336 6.69 -16.48 64.22
N GLY A 337 5.96 -15.40 64.44
CA GLY A 337 6.04 -14.63 65.68
C GLY A 337 5.09 -13.45 65.67
N ALA A 338 3.92 -13.65 65.09
CA ALA A 338 2.68 -12.99 65.49
C ALA A 338 1.56 -13.94 65.06
N TYR A 339 1.59 -15.16 65.61
CA TYR A 339 0.35 -15.87 65.88
C TYR A 339 -0.52 -14.87 66.63
N SER A 340 -1.76 -14.69 66.22
CA SER A 340 -2.71 -13.94 67.06
C SER A 340 -2.57 -14.48 68.48
N SER A 341 -2.40 -13.59 69.47
CA SER A 341 -2.36 -13.98 70.88
C SER A 341 -3.67 -14.66 71.32
N ASP A 342 -4.69 -14.63 70.45
CA ASP A 342 -5.90 -15.41 70.57
C ASP A 342 -5.63 -16.92 70.49
N PRO A 343 -5.88 -17.68 71.58
CA PRO A 343 -5.71 -19.13 71.59
C PRO A 343 -6.55 -19.84 70.52
N GLN A 344 -7.64 -19.24 70.02
CA GLN A 344 -8.44 -19.81 68.93
C GLN A 344 -7.68 -19.88 67.60
N CYS A 345 -6.67 -19.02 67.40
CA CYS A 345 -5.94 -18.93 66.14
C CYS A 345 -4.66 -19.76 66.09
N GLN A 346 -4.17 -20.30 67.23
CA GLN A 346 -2.86 -20.95 67.33
C GLN A 346 -2.67 -22.10 66.33
N ASN A 347 -3.71 -22.87 66.05
CA ASN A 347 -3.71 -23.98 65.09
C ASN A 347 -4.67 -23.76 63.90
N TYR A 348 -5.12 -22.53 63.71
CA TYR A 348 -6.18 -22.24 62.75
C TYR A 348 -5.68 -22.14 61.32
N CYS A 349 -4.48 -21.58 61.11
CA CYS A 349 -3.86 -21.42 59.80
C CYS A 349 -2.84 -22.54 59.54
N ASN A 350 -2.99 -23.31 58.46
CA ASN A 350 -2.03 -24.35 58.09
C ASN A 350 -0.93 -23.79 57.16
N MET A 351 -0.19 -22.80 57.64
CA MET A 351 0.81 -22.05 56.86
C MET A 351 2.23 -22.48 57.24
N SER A 352 2.68 -23.61 56.70
CA SER A 352 4.03 -24.15 56.98
C SER A 352 5.13 -23.67 56.02
N ASP A 353 4.85 -22.86 54.99
CA ASP A 353 5.93 -22.35 54.14
C ASP A 353 5.57 -21.07 53.38
N THR A 354 6.10 -19.92 53.82
CA THR A 354 5.99 -18.65 53.07
C THR A 354 6.89 -18.62 51.83
N ARG A 355 7.76 -19.63 51.63
CA ARG A 355 8.62 -19.75 50.46
C ARG A 355 8.08 -20.80 49.49
N VAL A 356 7.27 -20.36 48.53
CA VAL A 356 6.74 -21.27 47.51
C VAL A 356 7.72 -21.41 46.35
N HIS A 357 8.42 -22.55 46.29
CA HIS A 357 8.95 -23.07 45.04
C HIS A 357 7.82 -23.78 44.28
N MET A 358 7.42 -23.23 43.13
CA MET A 358 6.36 -23.78 42.30
C MET A 358 6.91 -24.85 41.36
N SER A 359 7.00 -26.10 41.83
CA SER A 359 7.27 -27.26 40.97
C SER A 359 6.04 -27.60 40.12
N LEU A 360 6.22 -28.38 39.06
CA LEU A 360 5.10 -28.88 38.26
C LEU A 360 4.10 -29.66 39.12
N ARG A 361 4.56 -30.54 40.02
CA ARG A 361 3.69 -31.25 40.97
C ARG A 361 2.85 -30.30 41.82
N ARG A 362 3.47 -29.26 42.41
CA ARG A 362 2.76 -28.28 43.26
C ARG A 362 1.76 -27.45 42.45
N TYR A 363 2.13 -27.06 41.23
CA TYR A 363 1.25 -26.36 40.29
C TYR A 363 0.05 -27.21 39.87
N CYS A 364 0.26 -28.51 39.62
CA CYS A 364 -0.81 -29.45 39.32
C CYS A 364 -1.78 -29.67 40.49
N GLN A 365 -1.35 -29.48 41.74
CA GLN A 365 -2.20 -29.60 42.94
C GLN A 365 -3.07 -28.37 43.22
N GLN A 366 -2.79 -27.21 42.63
CA GLN A 366 -3.65 -26.01 42.80
C GLN A 366 -4.85 -26.08 41.85
N ASP A 367 -6.02 -25.62 42.25
CA ASP A 367 -7.16 -25.51 41.34
C ASP A 367 -7.11 -24.23 40.52
N HIS A 368 -6.59 -23.15 41.09
CA HIS A 368 -6.34 -21.90 40.35
C HIS A 368 -4.98 -21.30 40.71
N VAL A 369 -4.39 -20.62 39.73
CA VAL A 369 -3.15 -19.86 39.88
C VAL A 369 -3.33 -18.54 39.16
N LEU A 370 -3.53 -17.47 39.91
CA LEU A 370 -3.94 -16.16 39.39
C LEU A 370 -2.93 -15.09 39.80
N ARG A 371 -2.72 -14.10 38.94
CA ARG A 371 -2.16 -12.81 39.36
C ARG A 371 -3.32 -11.83 39.43
N ALA A 372 -3.58 -11.28 40.60
CA ALA A 372 -4.65 -10.30 40.78
C ALA A 372 -4.19 -9.14 41.67
N GLN A 373 -4.71 -7.94 41.41
CA GLN A 373 -4.53 -6.78 42.28
C GLN A 373 -5.74 -6.66 43.19
N VAL A 374 -5.55 -6.49 44.50
CA VAL A 374 -6.66 -6.17 45.41
C VAL A 374 -7.00 -4.69 45.25
N LEU A 375 -8.24 -4.36 44.91
CA LEU A 375 -8.69 -2.99 44.70
C LEU A 375 -9.32 -2.41 45.97
N ALA A 376 -10.23 -3.16 46.58
CA ALA A 376 -10.95 -2.77 47.79
C ALA A 376 -11.34 -4.00 48.62
N SER A 377 -11.66 -3.77 49.89
CA SER A 377 -12.11 -4.79 50.84
C SER A 377 -13.29 -4.25 51.62
N GLU A 378 -14.37 -5.00 51.71
CA GLU A 378 -15.57 -4.62 52.44
C GLU A 378 -16.17 -5.81 53.21
N ALA A 379 -16.88 -5.48 54.29
CA ALA A 379 -17.65 -6.43 55.07
C ALA A 379 -18.84 -6.96 54.27
N ALA A 380 -18.99 -8.27 54.14
CA ALA A 380 -20.13 -8.89 53.48
C ALA A 380 -20.87 -9.83 54.46
N GLY A 381 -21.53 -9.22 55.44
CA GLY A 381 -22.20 -9.92 56.54
C GLY A 381 -21.23 -10.33 57.66
N PRO A 382 -21.69 -11.17 58.62
CA PRO A 382 -20.91 -11.49 59.82
C PRO A 382 -19.71 -12.39 59.53
N ALA A 383 -19.84 -13.34 58.59
CA ALA A 383 -18.85 -14.40 58.36
C ALA A 383 -17.88 -14.14 57.19
N TRP A 384 -18.20 -13.21 56.29
CA TRP A 384 -17.47 -13.05 55.03
C TRP A 384 -16.97 -11.63 54.80
N GLN A 385 -15.82 -11.54 54.14
CA GLN A 385 -15.26 -10.31 53.59
C GLN A 385 -15.26 -10.42 52.06
N ARG A 386 -15.81 -9.42 51.37
CA ARG A 386 -15.76 -9.33 49.91
C ARG A 386 -14.58 -8.45 49.51
N LEU A 387 -13.76 -8.95 48.61
CA LEU A 387 -12.64 -8.24 48.01
C LEU A 387 -12.94 -7.97 46.55
N ALA A 388 -12.91 -6.70 46.15
CA ALA A 388 -12.87 -6.33 44.75
C ALA A 388 -11.43 -6.56 44.25
N VAL A 389 -11.24 -7.44 43.26
CA VAL A 389 -9.92 -7.76 42.72
C VAL A 389 -9.89 -7.59 41.21
N ARG A 390 -8.74 -7.18 40.66
CA ARG A 390 -8.49 -7.14 39.21
C ARG A 390 -7.56 -8.27 38.81
N VAL A 391 -8.09 -9.27 38.12
CA VAL A 391 -7.31 -10.41 37.60
C VAL A 391 -6.50 -9.97 36.39
N LEU A 392 -5.18 -9.84 36.59
CA LEU A 392 -4.20 -9.39 35.59
C LEU A 392 -3.72 -10.55 34.70
N ALA A 393 -3.61 -11.76 35.25
CA ALA A 393 -3.25 -12.96 34.50
C ALA A 393 -3.84 -14.22 35.14
N VAL A 394 -4.19 -15.19 34.30
CA VAL A 394 -4.64 -16.52 34.72
C VAL A 394 -3.61 -17.54 34.21
N TYR A 395 -2.89 -18.16 35.14
CA TYR A 395 -1.91 -19.18 34.83
C TYR A 395 -2.54 -20.57 34.88
N LYS A 396 -3.44 -20.84 35.84
CA LYS A 396 -4.22 -22.08 35.91
C LYS A 396 -5.69 -21.77 36.17
N GLN A 397 -6.57 -22.47 35.47
CA GLN A 397 -8.02 -22.34 35.61
C GLN A 397 -8.58 -23.42 36.54
N ARG A 398 -9.55 -23.05 37.37
CA ARG A 398 -10.41 -23.99 38.11
C ARG A 398 -11.54 -24.49 37.20
N ALA A 399 -12.32 -25.46 37.68
CA ALA A 399 -13.49 -25.99 36.95
C ALA A 399 -14.46 -24.88 36.48
N GLN A 400 -14.73 -23.88 37.34
CA GLN A 400 -15.47 -22.68 36.98
C GLN A 400 -14.52 -21.53 36.59
N PRO A 401 -14.37 -21.20 35.29
CA PRO A 401 -13.28 -20.35 34.82
C PRO A 401 -13.30 -18.93 35.39
N VAL A 402 -12.14 -18.45 35.85
CA VAL A 402 -11.96 -17.05 36.27
C VAL A 402 -11.55 -16.21 35.06
N ARG A 403 -12.27 -15.11 34.81
CA ARG A 403 -11.97 -14.18 33.70
C ARG A 403 -10.96 -13.13 34.14
N ARG A 404 -10.22 -12.57 33.16
CA ARG A 404 -9.40 -11.37 33.38
C ARG A 404 -10.30 -10.14 33.53
N GLY A 405 -9.81 -9.15 34.28
CA GLY A 405 -10.58 -7.95 34.61
C GLY A 405 -11.06 -7.99 36.06
N ASP A 406 -12.06 -7.17 36.36
CA ASP A 406 -12.55 -6.99 37.73
C ASP A 406 -13.45 -8.18 38.12
N GLN A 407 -13.21 -8.74 39.31
CA GLN A 407 -13.86 -9.92 39.87
C GLN A 407 -14.07 -9.71 41.36
N ASP A 408 -15.04 -10.42 41.92
CA ASP A 408 -15.23 -10.50 43.37
C ASP A 408 -14.55 -11.76 43.91
N ALA A 409 -13.73 -11.58 44.94
CA ALA A 409 -13.18 -12.66 45.74
C ALA A 409 -13.75 -12.61 47.16
N TRP A 410 -13.93 -13.78 47.78
CA TRP A 410 -14.56 -13.90 49.09
C TRP A 410 -13.59 -14.55 50.07
N VAL A 411 -13.45 -13.97 51.25
CA VAL A 411 -12.54 -14.47 52.29
C VAL A 411 -13.34 -14.68 53.57
N PRO A 412 -13.27 -15.86 54.23
CA PRO A 412 -13.85 -16.03 55.56
C PRO A 412 -13.23 -15.00 56.51
N ARG A 413 -14.06 -14.24 57.23
CA ARG A 413 -13.57 -13.21 58.15
C ARG A 413 -12.63 -13.76 59.20
N ALA A 414 -12.90 -14.97 59.68
CA ALA A 414 -12.04 -15.63 60.66
C ALA A 414 -10.65 -16.00 60.09
N ASP A 415 -10.51 -16.24 58.78
CA ASP A 415 -9.20 -16.42 58.13
C ASP A 415 -8.40 -15.10 58.05
N LEU A 416 -9.08 -13.96 57.91
CA LEU A 416 -8.45 -12.64 58.01
C LEU A 416 -8.09 -12.30 59.46
N THR A 417 -8.98 -12.57 60.42
CA THR A 417 -8.78 -12.30 61.85
C THR A 417 -7.60 -13.11 62.41
N CYS A 418 -7.50 -14.39 62.05
CA CYS A 418 -6.35 -15.23 62.43
C CYS A 418 -5.08 -14.96 61.60
N GLY A 419 -5.16 -14.07 60.60
CA GLY A 419 -4.00 -13.67 59.79
C GLY A 419 -3.52 -14.72 58.79
N CYS A 420 -4.38 -15.67 58.40
CA CYS A 420 -4.05 -16.67 57.38
C CYS A 420 -3.81 -16.03 56.01
N LEU A 421 -4.48 -14.92 55.69
CA LEU A 421 -4.25 -14.14 54.48
C LEU A 421 -4.02 -12.68 54.83
N ARG A 422 -2.89 -12.12 54.40
CA ARG A 422 -2.55 -10.69 54.61
C ARG A 422 -2.68 -9.92 53.29
N LEU A 423 -3.91 -9.53 52.99
CA LEU A 423 -4.29 -8.86 51.74
C LEU A 423 -4.44 -7.35 51.98
N GLN A 424 -3.74 -6.54 51.17
CA GLN A 424 -3.77 -5.09 51.23
C GLN A 424 -4.28 -4.52 49.90
N PRO A 425 -5.23 -3.56 49.91
CA PRO A 425 -5.61 -2.81 48.72
C PRO A 425 -4.40 -2.18 48.02
N GLY A 426 -4.43 -2.11 46.69
CA GLY A 426 -3.36 -1.60 45.83
C GLY A 426 -2.26 -2.60 45.50
N THR A 427 -2.17 -3.73 46.21
CA THR A 427 -1.07 -4.69 46.05
C THR A 427 -1.44 -5.81 45.06
N ASP A 428 -0.50 -6.15 44.17
CA ASP A 428 -0.56 -7.32 43.29
C ASP A 428 -0.20 -8.58 44.08
N TYR A 429 -1.01 -9.63 43.99
CA TYR A 429 -0.77 -10.93 44.60
C TYR A 429 -0.75 -12.06 43.56
N LEU A 430 0.08 -13.07 43.82
CA LEU A 430 -0.09 -14.43 43.31
C LEU A 430 -1.07 -15.14 44.22
N LEU A 431 -2.26 -15.44 43.71
CA LEU A 431 -3.30 -16.19 44.41
C LEU A 431 -3.25 -17.64 43.96
N LEU A 432 -3.01 -18.52 44.93
CA LEU A 432 -3.03 -19.97 44.79
C LEU A 432 -4.16 -20.48 45.65
N GLY A 433 -4.98 -21.39 45.15
CA GLY A 433 -6.02 -21.97 45.98
C GLY A 433 -6.50 -23.30 45.45
N SER A 434 -7.10 -24.07 46.36
CA SER A 434 -7.83 -25.28 46.06
C SER A 434 -9.31 -25.03 46.28
N ALA A 435 -10.16 -25.62 45.44
CA ALA A 435 -11.61 -25.61 45.59
C ALA A 435 -12.10 -26.65 46.62
N VAL A 436 -11.20 -27.39 47.28
CA VAL A 436 -11.57 -28.39 48.27
C VAL A 436 -12.18 -27.69 49.49
N GLY A 437 -13.49 -27.86 49.66
CA GLY A 437 -14.27 -27.25 50.74
C GLY A 437 -14.93 -25.92 50.38
N ASP A 438 -14.90 -25.51 49.09
CA ASP A 438 -15.54 -24.29 48.61
C ASP A 438 -17.08 -24.41 48.74
N PRO A 439 -17.74 -23.69 49.68
CA PRO A 439 -19.18 -23.76 49.87
C PRO A 439 -19.98 -23.28 48.65
N ASP A 440 -19.37 -22.51 47.75
CA ASP A 440 -20.02 -22.02 46.55
C ASP A 440 -19.02 -22.04 45.37
N PRO A 441 -19.08 -23.07 44.49
CA PRO A 441 -18.15 -23.20 43.37
C PRO A 441 -18.26 -22.03 42.37
N THR A 442 -19.27 -21.17 42.49
CA THR A 442 -19.39 -19.99 41.64
C THR A 442 -18.55 -18.81 42.12
N ARG A 443 -18.22 -18.76 43.41
CA ARG A 443 -17.43 -17.67 44.00
C ARG A 443 -15.94 -17.97 43.91
N LEU A 444 -15.11 -16.94 43.78
CA LEU A 444 -13.66 -17.09 43.97
C LEU A 444 -13.36 -16.98 45.46
N ILE A 445 -13.27 -18.11 46.15
CA ILE A 445 -12.98 -18.12 47.58
C ILE A 445 -11.46 -18.17 47.80
N LEU A 446 -10.95 -17.24 48.61
CA LEU A 446 -9.59 -17.25 49.11
C LEU A 446 -9.67 -17.57 50.59
N ASP A 447 -9.33 -18.80 50.96
CA ASP A 447 -9.38 -19.27 52.33
C ASP A 447 -7.97 -19.61 52.84
N ARG A 448 -7.89 -20.09 54.08
CA ARG A 448 -6.65 -20.53 54.72
C ARG A 448 -5.92 -21.69 54.02
N HIS A 449 -6.57 -22.41 53.08
CA HIS A 449 -5.96 -23.51 52.33
C HIS A 449 -5.24 -23.00 51.07
N GLY A 450 -5.54 -21.78 50.65
CA GLY A 450 -4.82 -21.06 49.63
C GLY A 450 -3.61 -20.28 50.14
N LEU A 451 -2.90 -19.64 49.21
CA LEU A 451 -1.80 -18.73 49.49
C LEU A 451 -1.98 -17.45 48.69
N ALA A 452 -1.84 -16.32 49.36
CA ALA A 452 -1.74 -15.00 48.74
C ALA A 452 -0.35 -14.43 48.97
N LEU A 453 0.51 -14.48 47.95
CA LEU A 453 1.89 -14.00 48.04
C LEU A 453 2.06 -12.71 47.23
N PRO A 454 2.70 -11.66 47.77
CA PRO A 454 2.99 -10.46 46.99
C PRO A 454 3.70 -10.78 45.67
N TRP A 455 3.15 -10.29 44.55
CA TRP A 455 3.58 -10.65 43.21
C TRP A 455 5.03 -10.25 42.95
N ARG A 456 5.83 -11.19 42.45
CA ARG A 456 7.21 -10.93 41.97
C ARG A 456 7.28 -11.13 40.46
N PRO A 457 7.75 -10.16 39.66
CA PRO A 457 7.84 -10.28 38.20
C PRO A 457 8.60 -11.53 37.70
N ARG A 458 9.57 -12.03 38.49
CA ARG A 458 10.34 -13.25 38.19
C ARG A 458 9.48 -14.52 38.08
N TRP A 459 8.29 -14.54 38.66
CA TRP A 459 7.37 -15.67 38.58
C TRP A 459 6.65 -15.77 37.21
N ALA A 460 6.58 -14.68 36.44
CA ALA A 460 5.84 -14.66 35.17
C ALA A 460 6.32 -15.70 34.15
N ARG A 461 7.64 -15.83 33.97
CA ARG A 461 8.22 -16.78 33.00
C ARG A 461 8.07 -18.24 33.48
N PRO A 462 8.47 -18.62 34.71
CA PRO A 462 8.24 -19.97 35.22
C PRO A 462 6.76 -20.39 35.20
N LEU A 463 5.83 -19.52 35.62
CA LEU A 463 4.40 -19.85 35.60
C LEU A 463 3.85 -20.01 34.18
N LYS A 464 4.31 -19.21 33.20
CA LYS A 464 3.98 -19.44 31.78
C LYS A 464 4.52 -20.78 31.27
N ARG A 465 5.71 -21.18 31.70
CA ARG A 465 6.28 -22.48 31.33
C ARG A 465 5.46 -23.64 31.93
N LEU A 466 5.11 -23.57 33.22
CA LEU A 466 4.25 -24.56 33.87
C LEU A 466 2.85 -24.63 33.22
N GLN A 467 2.28 -23.48 32.84
CA GLN A 467 1.02 -23.42 32.08
C GLN A 467 1.14 -24.11 30.71
N GLN A 468 2.29 -23.98 30.02
CA GLN A 468 2.53 -24.70 28.77
C GLN A 468 2.72 -26.20 29.01
N GLU A 469 3.44 -26.60 30.05
CA GLU A 469 3.64 -28.01 30.45
C GLU A 469 2.31 -28.69 30.83
N GLU A 470 1.45 -28.03 31.59
CA GLU A 470 0.09 -28.52 31.89
C GLU A 470 -0.74 -28.71 30.61
N ARG A 471 -0.76 -27.71 29.71
CA ARG A 471 -1.45 -27.80 28.41
C ARG A 471 -0.90 -28.92 27.53
N ALA A 472 0.38 -29.24 27.65
CA ALA A 472 1.01 -30.38 26.99
C ALA A 472 0.73 -31.72 27.70
N GLY A 473 -0.06 -31.74 28.78
CA GLY A 473 -0.45 -32.94 29.52
C GLY A 473 0.44 -33.27 30.72
N GLY A 474 1.35 -32.38 31.15
CA GLY A 474 2.30 -32.63 32.24
C GLY A 474 1.68 -32.88 33.62
N CYS A 475 0.40 -32.54 33.81
CA CYS A 475 -0.34 -32.88 35.02
C CYS A 475 -1.04 -34.25 34.97
N ARG A 476 -1.03 -34.96 33.83
CA ARG A 476 -1.60 -36.31 33.72
C ARG A 476 -0.75 -37.26 34.57
N GLY A 477 -1.33 -37.79 35.65
CA GLY A 477 -0.66 -38.70 36.60
C GLY A 477 -0.31 -38.08 37.96
N VAL A 478 -0.44 -36.76 38.12
CA VAL A 478 -0.34 -36.12 39.45
C VAL A 478 -1.71 -36.25 40.12
N ARG A 479 -1.93 -37.35 40.85
CA ARG A 479 -3.16 -37.53 41.65
C ARG A 479 -3.34 -36.34 42.61
N ALA A 480 -4.49 -35.68 42.52
CA ALA A 480 -4.95 -34.79 43.57
C ALA A 480 -5.06 -35.58 44.88
N PRO A 481 -4.70 -35.00 46.05
CA PRO A 481 -4.92 -35.66 47.32
C PRO A 481 -6.43 -35.91 47.46
N THR A 482 -6.80 -37.18 47.52
CA THR A 482 -8.19 -37.61 47.77
C THR A 482 -8.55 -37.16 49.19
N PRO A 483 -9.66 -36.46 49.42
CA PRO A 483 -10.04 -36.09 50.78
C PRO A 483 -10.39 -37.38 51.52
N SER A 484 -9.66 -37.68 52.60
CA SER A 484 -10.09 -38.69 53.56
C SER A 484 -11.47 -38.26 54.11
N PRO A 485 -12.47 -39.16 54.17
CA PRO A 485 -13.72 -38.83 54.84
C PRO A 485 -13.39 -38.54 56.31
N ARG A 486 -13.80 -37.38 56.82
CA ARG A 486 -13.86 -37.18 58.27
C ARG A 486 -14.91 -38.16 58.81
N PRO A 487 -14.64 -38.89 59.91
CA PRO A 487 -15.69 -39.60 60.61
C PRO A 487 -16.70 -38.59 61.14
N GLU A 488 -17.98 -38.82 60.89
CA GLU A 488 -19.06 -38.16 61.63
C GLU A 488 -19.07 -38.69 63.06
N HIS A 489 -18.75 -37.82 64.02
CA HIS A 489 -19.09 -37.92 65.43
C HIS A 489 -19.49 -36.56 65.95
#